data_AF-A0A955PQ68-F1
#
_entry.id   AF-A0A955PQ68-F1
#
_cell.length_a   1.000
_cell.length_b   1.000
_cell.length_c   1.000
_cell.angle_alpha   90.00
_cell.angle_beta   90.00
_cell.angle_gamma   90.00
#
_symmetry.space_group_name_H-M   'P 1'
#
loop_
_entity.id
_entity.type
_entity.pdbx_description
1 polymer ?
#
loop_
_entity_poly.entity_id
_entity_poly.type
_entity_poly.pdbx_seq_one_letter_code
_entity_poly.pdbx_strand_id
1 'polypeptide(L)' 'IGSPLVVGISRKSFIGKITGRSSEERLSGTLGLTGAIASDGVFRVHRVHDVGPTVDCLRMVEALNRNKQV' A
#
# COMPACT_ATOMS: atom_id res chain seq x y z
N ILE A 1 -9.24 17.79 6.74
CA ILE A 1 -10.53 17.38 6.12
C ILE A 1 -11.13 16.25 6.94
N GLY A 2 -12.33 16.42 7.50
CA GLY A 2 -12.92 15.50 8.49
C GLY A 2 -13.58 14.24 7.92
N SER A 3 -13.08 13.73 6.79
CA SER A 3 -13.68 12.60 6.06
C SER A 3 -12.66 11.49 5.84
N PRO A 4 -13.10 10.22 5.71
CA PRO A 4 -12.20 9.12 5.38
C PRO A 4 -11.43 9.36 4.08
N LEU A 5 -10.13 9.04 4.08
CA LEU A 5 -9.28 9.17 2.90
C LEU A 5 -9.14 7.84 2.17
N VAL A 6 -9.24 7.90 0.84
CA VAL A 6 -9.05 6.78 -0.07
C VAL A 6 -7.74 6.98 -0.84
N VAL A 7 -6.92 5.94 -0.89
CA VAL A 7 -5.67 5.93 -1.66
C VAL A 7 -5.77 4.95 -2.82
N GLY A 8 -5.41 5.41 -4.03
CA GLY A 8 -5.37 4.57 -5.22
C GLY A 8 -4.00 4.64 -5.88
N ILE A 9 -3.02 3.90 -5.39
CA ILE A 9 -1.63 3.91 -5.90
C ILE A 9 -1.27 2.71 -6.77
N SER A 10 -2.11 1.67 -6.76
CA SER A 10 -1.83 0.39 -7.42
C SER A 10 -1.49 0.53 -8.90
N ARG A 11 -0.31 0.01 -9.28
CA ARG A 11 0.23 -0.04 -10.65
C ARG A 11 0.41 1.31 -11.36
N LYS A 12 0.34 2.43 -10.64
CA LYS A 12 0.48 3.77 -11.23
C LYS A 12 1.85 3.97 -11.90
N SER A 13 1.88 4.80 -12.94
CA SER A 13 3.06 5.03 -13.80
C SER A 13 4.28 5.53 -13.03
N PHE A 14 4.10 6.32 -11.97
CA PHE A 14 5.22 6.82 -11.17
C PHE A 14 6.02 5.69 -10.50
N ILE A 15 5.38 4.57 -10.16
CA ILE A 15 6.06 3.39 -9.60
C ILE A 15 7.05 2.86 -10.63
N GLY A 16 6.62 2.73 -11.90
CA GLY A 16 7.48 2.32 -13.00
C GLY A 16 8.62 3.32 -13.25
N LYS A 17 8.34 4.62 -13.18
CA LYS A 17 9.36 5.68 -13.35
C LYS A 17 10.46 5.62 -12.28
N ILE A 18 10.11 5.28 -11.04
CA ILE A 18 11.07 5.21 -9.92
C ILE A 18 11.83 3.88 -9.93
N THR A 19 11.16 2.78 -10.23
CA THR A 19 11.73 1.42 -10.09
C THR A 19 12.32 0.85 -11.39
N GLY A 20 12.12 1.53 -12.53
CA GLY A 20 12.52 1.03 -13.85
C GLY A 20 11.68 -0.15 -14.36
N ARG A 21 10.49 -0.36 -13.79
CA ARG A 21 9.64 -1.54 -14.07
C ARG A 21 8.45 -1.25 -15.00
N SER A 22 8.12 -2.25 -15.83
CA SER A 22 6.93 -2.27 -16.68
C SER A 22 5.63 -2.25 -15.86
N SER A 23 4.46 -2.11 -16.50
CA SER A 23 3.16 -2.10 -15.79
C SER A 23 2.89 -3.39 -15.02
N GLU A 24 3.32 -4.52 -15.58
CA GLU A 24 3.09 -5.87 -15.09
C GLU A 24 3.90 -6.13 -13.82
N GLU A 25 5.09 -5.54 -13.73
CA GLU A 25 6.07 -5.72 -12.66
C GLU A 25 5.92 -4.73 -11.48
N ARG A 26 4.90 -3.84 -11.51
CA ARG A 26 4.71 -2.80 -10.47
C ARG A 26 4.14 -3.32 -9.15
N LEU A 27 3.92 -4.62 -9.00
CA LEU A 27 3.34 -5.20 -7.79
C LEU A 27 4.21 -4.90 -6.56
N SER A 28 5.51 -5.21 -6.61
CA SER A 28 6.40 -5.02 -5.46
C SER A 28 6.49 -3.56 -5.01
N GLY A 29 6.59 -2.63 -5.97
CA GLY A 29 6.56 -1.19 -5.67
C GLY A 29 5.20 -0.72 -5.12
N THR A 30 4.10 -1.29 -5.61
CA THR A 30 2.74 -1.03 -5.08
C THR A 30 2.62 -1.48 -3.63
N LEU A 31 3.11 -2.68 -3.30
CA LEU A 31 3.04 -3.23 -1.95
C LEU A 31 3.92 -2.44 -0.97
N GLY A 32 5.14 -2.05 -1.39
CA GLY A 32 6.01 -1.21 -0.57
C GLY A 32 5.36 0.12 -0.17
N LEU A 33 4.76 0.83 -1.13
CA LEU A 33 4.02 2.06 -0.86
C LEU A 33 2.75 1.81 -0.02
N THR A 34 2.04 0.72 -0.30
CA THR A 34 0.85 0.34 0.49
C THR A 34 1.21 0.15 1.95
N GLY A 35 2.30 -0.57 2.24
CA GLY A 35 2.73 -0.83 3.60
C GLY A 35 3.19 0.43 4.34
N ALA A 36 3.93 1.32 3.66
CA ALA A 36 4.33 2.61 4.21
C ALA A 36 3.11 3.46 4.59
N ILE A 37 2.17 3.62 3.64
CA ILE A 37 0.96 4.42 3.84
C ILE A 37 0.04 3.84 4.93
N ALA A 38 -0.07 2.51 4.99
CA ALA A 38 -0.86 1.84 6.02
C ALA A 38 -0.24 2.01 7.42
N SER A 39 1.08 2.11 7.51
CA SER A 39 1.78 2.35 8.78
C SER A 39 1.53 3.74 9.34
N ASP A 40 1.28 4.74 8.48
CA ASP A 40 0.95 6.10 8.89
C ASP A 40 -0.49 6.24 9.43
N GLY A 41 -1.37 5.27 9.17
CA GLY A 41 -2.74 5.22 9.70
C GLY A 41 -3.73 6.24 9.12
N VAL A 42 -3.31 7.04 8.14
CA VAL A 42 -4.09 8.17 7.61
C VAL A 42 -5.15 7.77 6.58
N PHE A 43 -4.90 6.70 5.80
CA PHE A 43 -5.79 6.26 4.73
C PHE A 43 -6.58 5.04 5.18
N ARG A 44 -7.91 5.09 5.02
CA ARG A 44 -8.79 4.02 5.47
C ARG A 44 -9.17 3.03 4.38
N VAL A 45 -8.98 3.40 3.12
CA VAL A 45 -9.38 2.57 1.97
C VAL A 45 -8.30 2.56 0.91
N HIS A 46 -7.86 1.37 0.52
CA HIS A 46 -6.89 1.16 -0.55
C HIS A 46 -7.60 0.63 -1.81
N ARG A 47 -7.62 1.40 -2.91
CA ARG A 47 -8.11 0.95 -4.21
C ARG A 47 -6.98 0.26 -4.98
N VAL A 48 -7.10 -1.06 -5.17
CA VAL A 48 -6.05 -1.89 -5.76
C VAL A 48 -6.55 -2.78 -6.89
N HIS A 49 -5.64 -3.19 -7.77
CA HIS A 49 -5.89 -4.21 -8.78
C HIS A 49 -5.60 -5.63 -8.24
N ASP A 50 -4.56 -5.77 -7.41
CA ASP A 50 -4.09 -7.05 -6.89
C ASP A 50 -4.54 -7.22 -5.42
N VAL A 51 -5.75 -7.72 -5.20
CA VAL A 51 -6.38 -7.77 -3.86
C VAL A 51 -5.63 -8.70 -2.90
N GLY A 52 -5.38 -9.95 -3.25
CA GLY A 52 -4.74 -10.95 -2.38
C GLY A 52 -3.41 -10.46 -1.78
N PRO A 53 -2.41 -10.12 -2.62
CA PRO A 53 -1.11 -9.63 -2.14
C PRO A 53 -1.21 -8.34 -1.30
N THR A 54 -2.18 -7.47 -1.62
CA THR A 54 -2.41 -6.24 -0.85
C THR A 54 -2.95 -6.57 0.54
N VAL A 55 -3.91 -7.49 0.64
CA VAL A 55 -4.47 -7.95 1.93
C VAL A 55 -3.37 -8.54 2.82
N ASP A 56 -2.50 -9.39 2.25
CA ASP A 56 -1.40 -9.98 3.00
C ASP A 56 -0.42 -8.91 3.51
N CYS A 57 -0.07 -7.93 2.66
CA CYS A 57 0.76 -6.80 3.06
C CYS A 57 0.14 -6.00 4.22
N LEU A 58 -1.17 -5.68 4.14
CA LEU A 58 -1.86 -4.93 5.19
C LEU A 58 -1.94 -5.70 6.51
N ARG A 59 -2.19 -7.01 6.47
CA ARG A 59 -2.18 -7.88 7.67
C ARG A 59 -0.82 -7.87 8.36
N MET A 60 0.28 -7.91 7.58
CA MET A 60 1.63 -7.83 8.14
C MET A 60 1.89 -6.48 8.80
N VAL A 61 1.48 -5.38 8.18
CA VAL A 61 1.59 -4.04 8.78
C VAL A 61 0.78 -3.93 10.07
N GLU A 62 -0.43 -4.48 10.09
CA GLU A 62 -1.26 -4.50 11.30
C GLU A 62 -0.57 -5.28 12.44
N ALA A 63 -0.02 -6.46 12.14
CA ALA A 63 0.72 -7.25 13.11
C ALA A 63 1.94 -6.49 13.67
N LEU A 64 2.70 -5.79 12.82
CA LEU A 64 3.82 -4.96 13.24
C LEU A 64 3.39 -3.79 14.14
N ASN A 65 2.28 -3.13 13.81
CA ASN A 65 1.78 -2.00 14.57
C ASN A 65 1.23 -2.40 15.94
N ARG A 66 0.64 -3.59 16.08
CA ARG A 66 0.24 -4.15 17.38
C ARG A 66 1.44 -4.38 18.31
N ASN A 67 2.56 -4.88 17.77
CA ASN A 67 3.76 -5.17 18.54
C ASN A 67 4.55 -3.93 18.98
N LYS A 68 4.37 -2.77 18.31
CA LYS A 68 5.03 -1.50 18.68
C LYS A 68 4.38 -0.77 19.87
N GLN A 69 3.22 -1.25 20.35
CA GLN A 69 2.48 -0.63 21.44
C GLN A 69 2.75 -1.29 22.82
N VAL A 70 3.83 -2.06 22.93
CA VAL A 70 4.30 -2.73 24.16
C VAL A 70 5.58 -2.07 24.65
#